data_AF-A0A2V8Y2M7-F1
#
_entry.id   AF-A0A2V8Y2M7-F1
#
_cell.length_a   1.000
_cell.length_b   1.000
_cell.length_c   1.000
_cell.angle_alpha   90.00
_cell.angle_beta   90.00
_cell.angle_gamma   90.00
#
_symmetry.space_group_name_H-M   'P 1'
#
loop_
_entity.id
_entity.type
_entity.pdbx_description
1 polymer ?
#
loop_
_entity_poly.entity_id
_entity_poly.type
_entity_poly.pdbx_seq_one_letter_code
_entity_poly.pdbx_strand_id
1 'polypeptide(L)'
;MTLRERDRMYALLETYFRGTTREQFESDLAEKDVVILLRDLKDGQIQGFSTLMRMTVKVNGQNIVAFFSGDTIVAREFWGETLLSRLWSQTIFAETDRIREHEPETRVYWFLICSGYKTWRFLPVFFKTYFPNPHEATPPQIQQILDELGQRKFGDEYVPQEGVVRFRSATPLREGVADVTEERLRDPLIAFFHRMNPGHIRGDELACLTEIARSNLTRAGERMVGPRLMKRGTE
;
A
#
# COMPACT_ATOMS: atom_id res chain seq x y z
N MET A 1 -20.74 -4.81 -0.94
CA MET A 1 -20.68 -3.46 -0.33
C MET A 1 -21.88 -2.65 -0.76
N THR A 2 -22.54 -1.96 0.16
CA THR A 2 -23.75 -1.16 -0.08
C THR A 2 -23.42 0.24 -0.62
N LEU A 3 -24.41 0.94 -1.20
CA LEU A 3 -24.23 2.32 -1.65
C LEU A 3 -23.81 3.26 -0.52
N ARG A 4 -24.45 3.14 0.66
CA ARG A 4 -24.13 3.96 1.84
C ARG A 4 -22.67 3.79 2.31
N GLU A 5 -22.13 2.59 2.20
CA GLU A 5 -20.72 2.33 2.54
C GLU A 5 -19.77 2.98 1.54
N ARG A 6 -20.08 2.89 0.23
CA ARG A 6 -19.33 3.56 -0.84
C ARG A 6 -19.36 5.08 -0.68
N ASP A 7 -20.53 5.65 -0.37
CA ASP A 7 -20.69 7.07 -0.08
C ASP A 7 -19.81 7.53 1.09
N ARG A 8 -19.77 6.74 2.17
CA ARG A 8 -18.92 7.05 3.32
C ARG A 8 -17.43 6.93 3.00
N MET A 9 -17.03 5.90 2.27
CA MET A 9 -15.63 5.73 1.84
C MET A 9 -15.17 6.89 0.95
N TYR A 10 -16.00 7.27 -0.02
CA TYR A 10 -15.75 8.42 -0.89
C TYR A 10 -15.62 9.72 -0.09
N ALA A 11 -16.58 10.01 0.79
CA ALA A 11 -16.54 11.21 1.64
C ALA A 11 -15.30 11.24 2.54
N LEU A 12 -14.86 10.06 3.02
CA LEU A 12 -13.65 9.95 3.80
C LEU A 12 -12.41 10.24 2.93
N LEU A 13 -12.33 9.70 1.72
CA LEU A 13 -11.22 9.95 0.78
C LEU A 13 -11.11 11.44 0.41
N GLU A 14 -12.24 12.07 0.06
CA GLU A 14 -12.34 13.48 -0.31
C GLU A 14 -11.87 14.44 0.80
N THR A 15 -11.95 13.98 2.06
CA THR A 15 -11.43 14.72 3.22
C THR A 15 -9.91 14.85 3.23
N TYR A 16 -9.18 13.91 2.59
CA TYR A 16 -7.70 13.88 2.62
C TYR A 16 -7.07 14.22 1.27
N PHE A 17 -7.78 14.00 0.16
CA PHE A 17 -7.27 14.25 -1.18
C PHE A 17 -8.02 15.41 -1.85
N ARG A 18 -7.32 16.14 -2.73
CA ARG A 18 -7.90 17.20 -3.55
C ARG A 18 -8.32 16.64 -4.90
N GLY A 19 -9.44 17.13 -5.42
CA GLY A 19 -9.84 16.85 -6.80
C GLY A 19 -10.30 15.42 -7.06
N THR A 20 -10.50 14.60 -6.02
CA THR A 20 -11.13 13.29 -6.17
C THR A 20 -12.55 13.47 -6.68
N THR A 21 -12.90 12.74 -7.73
CA THR A 21 -14.28 12.67 -8.24
C THR A 21 -14.94 11.36 -7.82
N ARG A 22 -16.26 11.35 -7.77
CA ARG A 22 -17.01 10.12 -7.44
C ARG A 22 -16.75 9.05 -8.50
N GLU A 23 -16.69 9.43 -9.76
CA GLU A 23 -16.46 8.53 -10.90
C GLU A 23 -15.09 7.84 -10.79
N GLN A 24 -14.03 8.59 -10.48
CA GLN A 24 -12.69 8.03 -10.27
C GLN A 24 -12.67 7.04 -9.10
N PHE A 25 -13.27 7.40 -7.97
CA PHE A 25 -13.34 6.51 -6.80
C PHE A 25 -14.06 5.21 -7.13
N GLU A 26 -15.20 5.28 -7.82
CA GLU A 26 -15.96 4.07 -8.16
C GLU A 26 -15.24 3.19 -9.18
N SER A 27 -14.49 3.81 -10.11
CA SER A 27 -13.64 3.09 -11.06
C SER A 27 -12.48 2.39 -10.35
N ASP A 28 -11.75 3.08 -9.46
CA ASP A 28 -10.64 2.47 -8.71
C ASP A 28 -11.14 1.29 -7.87
N LEU A 29 -12.26 1.49 -7.17
CA LEU A 29 -12.86 0.50 -6.29
C LEU A 29 -13.35 -0.74 -7.02
N ALA A 30 -13.87 -0.59 -8.26
CA ALA A 30 -14.35 -1.70 -9.07
C ALA A 30 -13.23 -2.67 -9.51
N GLU A 31 -11.98 -2.20 -9.55
CA GLU A 31 -10.81 -3.02 -9.87
C GLU A 31 -10.29 -3.84 -8.66
N LYS A 32 -10.82 -3.61 -7.45
CA LYS A 32 -10.27 -4.17 -6.21
C LYS A 32 -10.98 -5.46 -5.83
N ASP A 33 -10.19 -6.47 -5.46
CA ASP A 33 -10.68 -7.77 -5.03
C ASP A 33 -11.17 -7.74 -3.58
N VAL A 34 -10.53 -6.93 -2.74
CA VAL A 34 -10.75 -6.91 -1.29
C VAL A 34 -10.83 -5.47 -0.79
N VAL A 35 -11.79 -5.23 0.11
CA VAL A 35 -11.90 -4.00 0.90
C VAL A 35 -11.89 -4.37 2.38
N ILE A 36 -10.91 -3.83 3.11
CA ILE A 36 -10.84 -3.94 4.56
C ILE A 36 -11.46 -2.68 5.14
N LEU A 37 -12.46 -2.83 6.01
CA LEU A 37 -13.18 -1.70 6.62
C LEU A 37 -12.91 -1.63 8.12
N LEU A 38 -12.60 -0.43 8.62
CA LEU A 38 -12.68 -0.09 10.03
C LEU A 38 -14.01 0.58 10.32
N ARG A 39 -14.69 0.10 11.36
CA ARG A 39 -15.98 0.65 11.81
C ARG A 39 -15.90 1.09 13.25
N ASP A 40 -16.54 2.21 13.55
CA ASP A 40 -16.81 2.60 14.92
C ASP A 40 -17.78 1.60 15.55
N LEU A 41 -17.50 1.17 16.80
CA LEU A 41 -18.33 0.20 17.50
C LEU A 41 -19.68 0.77 17.97
N LYS A 42 -19.81 2.09 18.10
CA LYS A 42 -21.00 2.76 18.62
C LYS A 42 -22.10 2.84 17.56
N ASP A 43 -21.75 3.20 16.33
CA ASP A 43 -22.72 3.48 15.27
C ASP A 43 -22.47 2.70 13.96
N GLY A 44 -21.39 1.92 13.89
CA GLY A 44 -21.03 1.13 12.70
C GLY A 44 -20.50 1.95 11.52
N GLN A 45 -20.27 3.25 11.71
CA GLN A 45 -19.78 4.14 10.67
C GLN A 45 -18.36 3.76 10.25
N ILE A 46 -18.09 3.79 8.94
CA ILE A 46 -16.74 3.52 8.42
C ILE A 46 -15.83 4.69 8.80
N GLN A 47 -14.74 4.37 9.48
CA GLN A 47 -13.72 5.32 9.94
C GLN A 47 -12.36 5.09 9.29
N GLY A 48 -12.23 4.03 8.50
CA GLY A 48 -11.05 3.80 7.71
C GLY A 48 -11.26 2.63 6.77
N PHE A 49 -10.46 2.56 5.72
CA PHE A 49 -10.48 1.44 4.80
C PHE A 49 -9.12 1.28 4.12
N SER A 50 -8.88 0.08 3.58
CA SER A 50 -7.80 -0.20 2.65
C SER A 50 -8.34 -1.09 1.55
N THR A 51 -8.01 -0.78 0.29
CA THR A 51 -8.39 -1.59 -0.87
C THR A 51 -7.19 -2.38 -1.39
N LEU A 52 -7.45 -3.58 -1.88
CA LEU A 52 -6.43 -4.49 -2.38
C LEU A 52 -6.87 -5.13 -3.69
N MET A 53 -5.92 -5.31 -4.59
CA MET A 53 -6.07 -6.20 -5.75
C MET A 53 -4.87 -7.13 -5.87
N ARG A 54 -5.11 -8.31 -6.42
CA ARG A 54 -4.07 -9.28 -6.76
C ARG A 54 -3.64 -9.09 -8.21
N MET A 55 -2.33 -8.97 -8.41
CA MET A 55 -1.69 -8.95 -9.71
C MET A 55 -0.80 -10.18 -9.85
N THR A 56 -0.82 -10.80 -11.02
CA THR A 56 0.07 -11.93 -11.34
C THR A 56 0.90 -11.60 -12.57
N VAL A 57 2.22 -11.63 -12.43
CA VAL A 57 3.18 -11.37 -13.51
C VAL A 57 4.22 -12.49 -13.54
N LYS A 58 4.93 -12.61 -14.67
CA LYS A 58 6.05 -13.53 -14.82
C LYS A 58 7.28 -12.74 -15.24
N VAL A 59 8.28 -12.69 -14.37
CA VAL A 59 9.52 -11.92 -14.57
C VAL A 59 10.69 -12.89 -14.58
N ASN A 60 11.48 -12.90 -15.65
CA ASN A 60 12.63 -13.82 -15.83
C ASN A 60 12.29 -15.30 -15.58
N GLY A 61 11.11 -15.75 -16.01
CA GLY A 61 10.67 -17.13 -15.81
C GLY A 61 10.06 -17.44 -14.44
N GLN A 62 10.15 -16.51 -13.48
CA GLN A 62 9.62 -16.65 -12.12
C GLN A 62 8.17 -16.15 -12.03
N ASN A 63 7.29 -16.95 -11.45
CA ASN A 63 5.92 -16.53 -11.12
C ASN A 63 5.94 -15.59 -9.92
N ILE A 64 5.30 -14.44 -10.08
CA ILE A 64 5.17 -13.40 -9.06
C ILE A 64 3.69 -13.11 -8.85
N VAL A 65 3.28 -13.10 -7.58
CA VAL A 65 2.02 -12.50 -7.16
C VAL A 65 2.32 -11.22 -6.39
N ALA A 66 1.71 -10.12 -6.78
CA ALA A 66 1.76 -8.87 -6.02
C ALA A 66 0.37 -8.53 -5.51
N PHE A 67 0.27 -8.21 -4.23
CA PHE A 67 -0.91 -7.54 -3.70
C PHE A 67 -0.68 -6.05 -3.79
N PHE A 68 -1.47 -5.37 -4.62
CA PHE A 68 -1.42 -3.93 -4.76
C PHE A 68 -2.38 -3.28 -3.76
N SER A 69 -1.85 -2.44 -2.88
CA SER A 69 -2.67 -1.54 -2.05
C SER A 69 -2.98 -0.26 -2.82
N GLY A 70 -4.27 -0.02 -3.07
CA GLY A 70 -4.75 1.27 -3.57
C GLY A 70 -5.09 2.20 -2.41
N ASP A 71 -6.26 2.84 -2.50
CA ASP A 71 -6.75 3.75 -1.49
C ASP A 71 -6.72 3.15 -0.08
N THR A 72 -5.98 3.83 0.81
CA THR A 72 -5.87 3.47 2.22
C THR A 72 -5.99 4.73 3.06
N ILE A 73 -7.07 4.81 3.83
CA ILE A 73 -7.40 5.98 4.65
C ILE A 73 -7.85 5.55 6.03
N VAL A 74 -7.45 6.32 7.04
CA VAL A 74 -7.98 6.28 8.40
C VAL A 74 -8.36 7.70 8.79
N ALA A 75 -9.52 7.86 9.42
CA ALA A 75 -9.98 9.16 9.89
C ALA A 75 -8.98 9.75 10.91
N ARG A 76 -8.77 11.06 10.87
CA ARG A 76 -7.72 11.77 11.62
C ARG A 76 -7.76 11.50 13.12
N GLU A 77 -8.97 11.37 13.67
CA GLU A 77 -9.25 11.03 15.07
C GLU A 77 -8.71 9.65 15.50
N PHE A 78 -8.45 8.75 14.55
CA PHE A 78 -7.87 7.42 14.79
C PHE A 78 -6.45 7.27 14.25
N TRP A 79 -5.77 8.36 13.90
CA TRP A 79 -4.37 8.28 13.51
C TRP A 79 -3.51 7.79 14.67
N GLY A 80 -2.66 6.78 14.39
CA GLY A 80 -1.87 6.09 15.41
C GLY A 80 -2.46 4.75 15.82
N GLU A 81 -3.75 4.50 15.52
CA GLU A 81 -4.34 3.18 15.66
C GLU A 81 -3.70 2.20 14.67
N THR A 82 -3.51 0.97 15.15
CA THR A 82 -2.81 -0.08 14.37
C THR A 82 -3.76 -1.11 13.76
N LEU A 83 -5.06 -1.02 14.03
CA LEU A 83 -6.03 -2.05 13.67
C LEU A 83 -6.10 -2.29 12.15
N LEU A 84 -6.12 -1.24 11.33
CA LEU A 84 -6.15 -1.40 9.87
C LEU A 84 -4.88 -2.09 9.37
N SER A 85 -3.70 -1.63 9.84
CA SER A 85 -2.41 -2.23 9.51
C SER A 85 -2.34 -3.71 9.92
N ARG A 86 -2.93 -4.05 11.07
CA ARG A 86 -3.00 -5.42 11.59
C ARG A 86 -3.89 -6.30 10.72
N LEU A 87 -5.11 -5.85 10.42
CA LEU A 87 -6.05 -6.56 9.55
C LEU A 87 -5.47 -6.75 8.15
N TRP A 88 -4.88 -5.70 7.57
CA TRP A 88 -4.20 -5.76 6.29
C TRP A 88 -3.08 -6.81 6.29
N SER A 89 -2.21 -6.78 7.30
CA SER A 89 -1.09 -7.72 7.42
C SER A 89 -1.59 -9.16 7.57
N GLN A 90 -2.61 -9.40 8.38
CA GLN A 90 -3.21 -10.72 8.57
C GLN A 90 -3.84 -11.25 7.27
N THR A 91 -4.57 -10.41 6.54
CA THR A 91 -5.15 -10.75 5.24
C THR A 91 -4.08 -11.16 4.24
N ILE A 92 -3.08 -10.30 4.00
CA ILE A 92 -2.05 -10.55 2.98
C ILE A 92 -1.17 -11.76 3.31
N PHE A 93 -0.81 -11.96 4.58
CA PHE A 93 -0.05 -13.14 4.98
C PHE A 93 -0.87 -14.43 4.90
N ALA A 94 -2.17 -14.40 5.20
CA ALA A 94 -3.05 -15.56 5.03
C ALA A 94 -3.20 -15.94 3.55
N GLU A 95 -3.39 -14.97 2.66
CA GLU A 95 -3.43 -15.25 1.21
C GLU A 95 -2.08 -15.76 0.69
N THR A 96 -0.97 -15.22 1.21
CA THR A 96 0.38 -15.69 0.87
C THR A 96 0.59 -17.15 1.26
N ASP A 97 0.19 -17.54 2.48
CA ASP A 97 0.28 -18.93 2.93
C ASP A 97 -0.58 -19.84 2.00
N ARG A 98 -1.80 -19.43 1.61
CA ARG A 98 -2.64 -20.20 0.66
C ARG A 98 -2.05 -20.35 -0.75
N ILE A 99 -1.43 -19.30 -1.27
CA ILE A 99 -0.74 -19.36 -2.56
C ILE A 99 0.40 -20.38 -2.49
N ARG A 100 1.23 -20.30 -1.44
CA ARG A 100 2.37 -21.20 -1.26
C ARG A 100 1.99 -22.65 -0.95
N GLU A 101 0.78 -22.91 -0.43
CA GLU A 101 0.24 -24.26 -0.30
C GLU A 101 0.09 -24.97 -1.67
N HIS A 102 -0.15 -24.23 -2.76
CA HIS A 102 -0.38 -24.78 -4.11
C HIS A 102 0.78 -24.50 -5.08
N GLU A 103 1.49 -23.38 -4.88
CA GLU A 103 2.58 -22.91 -5.72
C GLU A 103 3.77 -22.46 -4.84
N PRO A 104 4.55 -23.41 -4.27
CA PRO A 104 5.60 -23.09 -3.29
C PRO A 104 6.67 -22.12 -3.80
N GLU A 105 6.97 -22.18 -5.10
CA GLU A 105 7.97 -21.34 -5.76
C GLU A 105 7.47 -19.93 -6.06
N THR A 106 6.16 -19.66 -5.95
CA THR A 106 5.61 -18.34 -6.27
C THR A 106 6.07 -17.32 -5.22
N ARG A 107 6.74 -16.26 -5.68
CA ARG A 107 7.14 -15.14 -4.82
C ARG A 107 5.98 -14.18 -4.67
N VAL A 108 5.76 -13.73 -3.45
CA VAL A 108 4.63 -12.86 -3.12
C VAL A 108 5.14 -11.52 -2.61
N TYR A 109 4.65 -10.44 -3.18
CA TYR A 109 5.06 -9.07 -2.86
C TYR A 109 3.89 -8.21 -2.44
N TRP A 110 4.18 -7.19 -1.63
CA TRP A 110 3.33 -6.02 -1.50
C TRP A 110 3.85 -4.95 -2.45
N PHE A 111 3.00 -4.57 -3.40
CA PHE A 111 3.18 -3.43 -4.29
C PHE A 111 2.31 -2.28 -3.79
N LEU A 112 2.87 -1.09 -3.66
CA LEU A 112 2.13 0.09 -3.19
C LEU A 112 2.65 1.32 -3.88
N ILE A 113 1.77 2.30 -4.04
CA ILE A 113 2.13 3.67 -4.40
C ILE A 113 1.92 4.56 -3.18
N CYS A 114 2.86 5.48 -2.96
CA CYS A 114 2.86 6.33 -1.78
C CYS A 114 2.75 7.80 -2.18
N SER A 115 1.59 8.40 -1.91
CA SER A 115 1.36 9.85 -2.01
C SER A 115 2.04 10.67 -0.92
N GLY A 116 2.50 10.04 0.17
CA GLY A 116 3.18 10.75 1.26
C GLY A 116 4.03 9.87 2.15
N TYR A 117 4.96 10.51 2.88
CA TYR A 117 5.94 9.82 3.72
C TYR A 117 5.32 8.98 4.85
N LYS A 118 4.07 9.30 5.26
CA LYS A 118 3.37 8.57 6.32
C LYS A 118 3.09 7.12 5.92
N THR A 119 2.59 6.90 4.70
CA THR A 119 2.34 5.56 4.17
C THR A 119 3.66 4.86 3.86
N TRP A 120 4.60 5.56 3.23
CA TRP A 120 5.92 5.00 2.90
C TRP A 120 6.65 4.43 4.14
N ARG A 121 6.48 5.07 5.31
CA ARG A 121 7.07 4.64 6.58
C ARG A 121 6.63 3.27 7.08
N PHE A 122 5.55 2.70 6.57
CA PHE A 122 5.17 1.33 6.89
C PHE A 122 6.26 0.35 6.48
N LEU A 123 6.98 0.64 5.39
CA LEU A 123 8.06 -0.20 4.88
C LEU A 123 9.23 -0.35 5.88
N PRO A 124 9.93 0.73 6.29
CA PRO A 124 11.02 0.62 7.27
C PRO A 124 10.56 0.17 8.66
N VAL A 125 9.30 0.40 9.02
CA VAL A 125 8.78 -0.02 10.33
C VAL A 125 8.51 -1.52 10.35
N PHE A 126 7.90 -2.09 9.31
CA PHE A 126 7.42 -3.47 9.33
C PHE A 126 8.30 -4.48 8.57
N PHE A 127 9.16 -4.03 7.66
CA PHE A 127 9.97 -4.91 6.81
C PHE A 127 11.47 -4.62 6.94
N LYS A 128 12.29 -5.68 6.85
CA LYS A 128 13.76 -5.61 6.83
C LYS A 128 14.27 -5.19 5.45
N THR A 129 13.71 -5.78 4.40
CA THR A 129 14.05 -5.55 3.00
C THR A 129 12.84 -4.96 2.29
N TYR A 130 13.00 -3.78 1.71
CA TYR A 130 11.96 -3.04 1.01
C TYR A 130 12.63 -2.06 0.04
N PHE A 131 11.90 -1.65 -1.00
CA PHE A 131 12.42 -0.77 -2.05
C PHE A 131 11.40 0.32 -2.41
N PRO A 132 11.85 1.55 -2.72
CA PRO A 132 13.24 2.01 -2.62
C PRO A 132 13.71 2.12 -1.15
N ASN A 133 15.03 1.97 -0.92
CA ASN A 133 15.64 1.93 0.41
C ASN A 133 16.70 3.04 0.57
N PRO A 134 16.78 3.72 1.74
CA PRO A 134 17.79 4.76 1.97
C PRO A 134 19.23 4.27 2.08
N HIS A 135 19.45 2.97 2.33
CA HIS A 135 20.76 2.39 2.59
C HIS A 135 21.27 1.48 1.48
N GLU A 136 20.38 1.02 0.61
CA GLU A 136 20.68 0.02 -0.41
C GLU A 136 20.02 0.38 -1.74
N ALA A 137 20.76 0.19 -2.84
CA ALA A 137 20.19 0.33 -4.18
C ALA A 137 19.21 -0.81 -4.46
N THR A 138 18.15 -0.54 -5.24
CA THR A 138 17.22 -1.58 -5.70
C THR A 138 17.97 -2.60 -6.57
N PRO A 139 17.98 -3.89 -6.20
CA PRO A 139 18.59 -4.92 -7.03
C PRO A 139 17.92 -4.99 -8.42
N PRO A 140 18.67 -5.26 -9.51
CA PRO A 140 18.10 -5.26 -10.86
C PRO A 140 16.86 -6.14 -11.03
N GLN A 141 16.82 -7.31 -10.39
CA GLN A 141 15.66 -8.22 -10.47
C GLN A 141 14.43 -7.64 -9.76
N ILE A 142 14.62 -6.91 -8.66
CA ILE A 142 13.54 -6.23 -7.95
C ILE A 142 13.04 -5.04 -8.76
N GLN A 143 13.95 -4.29 -9.40
CA GLN A 143 13.59 -3.19 -10.28
C GLN A 143 12.72 -3.69 -11.44
N GLN A 144 13.10 -4.80 -12.08
CA GLN A 144 12.30 -5.41 -13.14
C GLN A 144 10.89 -5.81 -12.68
N ILE A 145 10.73 -6.33 -11.45
CA ILE A 145 9.41 -6.65 -10.89
C ILE A 145 8.60 -5.37 -10.66
N LEU A 146 9.21 -4.35 -10.06
CA LEU A 146 8.57 -3.08 -9.80
C LEU A 146 8.12 -2.41 -11.11
N ASP A 147 8.98 -2.41 -12.13
CA ASP A 147 8.71 -1.82 -13.44
C ASP A 147 7.58 -2.54 -14.17
N GLU A 148 7.61 -3.89 -14.17
CA GLU A 148 6.56 -4.71 -14.78
C GLU A 148 5.20 -4.47 -14.10
N LEU A 149 5.17 -4.41 -12.76
CA LEU A 149 3.95 -4.12 -12.01
C LEU A 149 3.44 -2.70 -12.26
N GLY A 150 4.35 -1.71 -12.23
CA GLY A 150 4.04 -0.31 -12.48
C GLY A 150 3.48 -0.10 -13.88
N GLN A 151 4.17 -0.60 -14.90
CA GLN A 151 3.74 -0.49 -16.29
C GLN A 151 2.42 -1.24 -16.53
N ARG A 152 2.23 -2.42 -15.93
CA ARG A 152 0.98 -3.17 -16.08
C ARG A 152 -0.22 -2.47 -15.43
N LYS A 153 -0.03 -1.80 -14.28
CA LYS A 153 -1.13 -1.14 -13.56
C LYS A 153 -1.42 0.27 -14.07
N PHE A 154 -0.39 1.03 -14.44
CA PHE A 154 -0.48 2.47 -14.71
C PHE A 154 -0.03 2.86 -16.13
N GLY A 155 0.41 1.90 -16.95
CA GLY A 155 0.76 2.15 -18.34
C GLY A 155 1.88 3.20 -18.47
N ASP A 156 1.59 4.26 -19.20
CA ASP A 156 2.50 5.39 -19.45
C ASP A 156 2.51 6.45 -18.34
N GLU A 157 1.61 6.35 -17.35
CA GLU A 157 1.67 7.18 -16.14
C GLU A 157 2.80 6.71 -15.20
N TYR A 158 3.22 5.44 -15.29
CA TYR A 158 4.40 4.96 -14.57
C TYR A 158 5.69 5.40 -15.29
N VAL A 159 6.62 5.99 -14.53
CA VAL A 159 7.92 6.48 -15.01
C VAL A 159 9.03 5.62 -14.41
N PRO A 160 9.51 4.56 -15.12
CA PRO A 160 10.43 3.57 -14.55
C PRO A 160 11.75 4.16 -14.04
N GLN A 161 12.30 5.15 -14.75
CA GLN A 161 13.59 5.76 -14.41
C GLN A 161 13.55 6.51 -13.07
N GLU A 162 12.36 6.93 -12.66
CA GLU A 162 12.13 7.68 -11.44
C GLU A 162 11.42 6.84 -10.37
N GLY A 163 10.82 5.70 -10.75
CA GLY A 163 10.05 4.86 -9.84
C GLY A 163 8.79 5.54 -9.32
N VAL A 164 8.23 6.49 -10.07
CA VAL A 164 7.03 7.25 -9.67
C VAL A 164 5.89 7.05 -10.68
N VAL A 165 4.66 7.14 -10.18
CA VAL A 165 3.46 7.26 -11.00
C VAL A 165 3.08 8.74 -11.08
N ARG A 166 2.97 9.26 -12.30
CA ARG A 166 2.54 10.62 -12.62
C ARG A 166 1.16 10.58 -13.24
N PHE A 167 0.14 10.75 -12.41
CA PHE A 167 -1.23 10.74 -12.87
C PHE A 167 -1.53 11.95 -13.76
N ARG A 168 -2.18 11.71 -14.89
CA ARG A 168 -2.75 12.75 -15.76
C ARG A 168 -3.82 13.56 -15.02
N SER A 169 -4.54 12.87 -14.14
CA SER A 169 -5.57 13.45 -13.26
C SER A 169 -5.18 13.22 -11.79
N ALA A 170 -4.11 13.87 -11.35
CA ALA A 170 -3.58 13.70 -10.01
C ALA A 170 -4.51 14.25 -8.92
N THR A 171 -4.61 13.49 -7.82
CA THR A 171 -5.35 13.89 -6.62
C THR A 171 -4.38 14.07 -5.47
N PRO A 172 -3.68 15.23 -5.34
CA PRO A 172 -2.70 15.41 -4.28
C PRO A 172 -3.35 15.44 -2.89
N LEU A 173 -2.59 15.04 -1.88
CA LEU A 173 -2.98 15.20 -0.48
C LEU A 173 -3.30 16.68 -0.17
N ARG A 174 -4.28 16.89 0.71
CA ARG A 174 -4.61 18.21 1.26
C ARG A 174 -3.53 18.65 2.26
N GLU A 175 -3.42 19.95 2.43
CA GLU A 175 -2.58 20.58 3.45
C GLU A 175 -2.95 20.06 4.86
N GLY A 176 -1.96 19.86 5.71
CA GLY A 176 -2.13 19.32 7.06
C GLY A 176 -2.17 17.80 7.13
N VAL A 177 -2.25 17.09 5.98
CA VAL A 177 -2.30 15.63 5.95
C VAL A 177 -0.90 15.03 6.05
N ALA A 178 0.01 15.39 5.15
CA ALA A 178 1.38 14.85 5.11
C ALA A 178 2.43 15.89 4.72
N ASP A 179 2.27 17.14 5.16
CA ASP A 179 3.19 18.23 4.78
C ASP A 179 4.65 17.89 5.13
N VAL A 180 5.56 18.22 4.22
CA VAL A 180 6.99 18.06 4.43
C VAL A 180 7.56 19.44 4.77
N THR A 181 7.65 19.74 6.06
CA THR A 181 8.23 20.99 6.57
C THR A 181 9.74 20.86 6.73
N GLU A 182 10.46 21.98 6.79
CA GLU A 182 11.91 22.01 7.05
C GLU A 182 12.29 21.26 8.33
N GLU A 183 11.48 21.39 9.38
CA GLU A 183 11.67 20.62 10.61
C GLU A 183 11.56 19.11 10.38
N ARG A 184 10.58 18.65 9.59
CA ARG A 184 10.39 17.24 9.27
C ARG A 184 11.51 16.68 8.38
N LEU A 185 12.11 17.51 7.54
CA LEU A 185 13.25 17.12 6.70
C LEU A 185 14.52 16.82 7.51
N ARG A 186 14.58 17.16 8.80
CA ARG A 186 15.64 16.69 9.71
C ARG A 186 15.59 15.18 9.95
N ASP A 187 14.44 14.57 9.70
CA ASP A 187 14.30 13.12 9.76
C ASP A 187 14.80 12.48 8.43
N PRO A 188 15.83 11.62 8.49
CA PRO A 188 16.46 11.09 7.28
C PRO A 188 15.51 10.25 6.41
N LEU A 189 14.49 9.61 7.01
CA LEU A 189 13.49 8.83 6.30
C LEU A 189 12.52 9.72 5.52
N ILE A 190 12.10 10.85 6.10
CA ILE A 190 11.25 11.83 5.41
C ILE A 190 12.04 12.50 4.29
N ALA A 191 13.29 12.89 4.57
CA ALA A 191 14.17 13.48 3.57
C ALA A 191 14.42 12.51 2.40
N PHE A 192 14.58 11.21 2.66
CA PHE A 192 14.71 10.20 1.62
C PHE A 192 13.45 10.12 0.74
N PHE A 193 12.26 9.97 1.34
CA PHE A 193 11.00 9.96 0.58
C PHE A 193 10.85 11.22 -0.28
N HIS A 194 11.13 12.39 0.30
CA HIS A 194 10.99 13.66 -0.41
C HIS A 194 11.94 13.77 -1.61
N ARG A 195 13.17 13.27 -1.50
CA ARG A 195 14.11 13.23 -2.64
C ARG A 195 13.68 12.24 -3.73
N MET A 196 13.14 11.08 -3.33
CA MET A 196 12.69 10.06 -4.28
C MET A 196 11.41 10.46 -5.02
N ASN A 197 10.56 11.27 -4.39
CA ASN A 197 9.33 11.76 -4.98
C ASN A 197 9.17 13.27 -4.73
N PRO A 198 9.93 14.12 -5.44
CA PRO A 198 9.82 15.57 -5.29
C PRO A 198 8.47 16.11 -5.79
N GLY A 199 7.74 15.33 -6.61
CA GLY A 199 6.43 15.68 -7.14
C GLY A 199 5.25 15.33 -6.24
N HIS A 200 5.47 14.73 -5.06
CA HIS A 200 4.38 14.27 -4.18
C HIS A 200 3.35 15.35 -3.84
N ILE A 201 3.79 16.61 -3.69
CA ILE A 201 2.89 17.76 -3.42
C ILE A 201 1.92 18.07 -4.58
N ARG A 202 2.26 17.65 -5.80
CA ARG A 202 1.43 17.75 -7.02
C ARG A 202 0.62 16.48 -7.27
N GLY A 203 0.86 15.42 -6.50
CA GLY A 203 0.14 14.15 -6.58
C GLY A 203 0.89 13.05 -7.34
N ASP A 204 2.20 13.22 -7.59
CA ASP A 204 3.03 12.09 -8.02
C ASP A 204 3.13 11.08 -6.86
N GLU A 205 3.12 9.79 -7.15
CA GLU A 205 3.20 8.75 -6.12
C GLU A 205 4.39 7.82 -6.29
N LEU A 206 5.08 7.54 -5.18
CA LEU A 206 6.29 6.71 -5.20
C LEU A 206 5.90 5.22 -5.24
N ALA A 207 6.28 4.52 -6.31
CA ALA A 207 6.09 3.09 -6.43
C ALA A 207 7.09 2.35 -5.53
N CYS A 208 6.59 1.45 -4.71
CA CYS A 208 7.37 0.73 -3.71
C CYS A 208 7.06 -0.76 -3.74
N LEU A 209 8.01 -1.58 -3.29
CA LEU A 209 7.91 -3.04 -3.28
C LEU A 209 8.56 -3.65 -2.05
N THR A 210 7.93 -4.66 -1.46
CA THR A 210 8.55 -5.51 -0.43
C THR A 210 8.04 -6.93 -0.52
N GLU A 211 8.90 -7.91 -0.22
CA GLU A 211 8.50 -9.31 -0.23
C GLU A 211 7.68 -9.67 1.01
N ILE A 212 6.56 -10.37 0.80
CA ILE A 212 5.74 -10.95 1.86
C ILE A 212 6.34 -12.29 2.29
N ALA A 213 7.22 -12.19 3.27
CA ALA A 213 7.81 -13.33 3.94
C ALA A 213 7.96 -13.04 5.44
N ARG A 214 7.71 -14.03 6.29
CA ARG A 214 7.88 -13.87 7.74
C ARG A 214 9.33 -13.55 8.11
N SER A 215 10.30 -14.13 7.39
CA SER A 215 11.72 -13.80 7.54
C SER A 215 12.03 -12.33 7.25
N ASN A 216 11.26 -11.68 6.37
CA ASN A 216 11.41 -10.28 6.00
C ASN A 216 10.75 -9.29 6.98
N LEU A 217 10.05 -9.77 8.02
CA LEU A 217 9.42 -8.87 9.00
C LEU A 217 10.43 -8.37 10.04
N THR A 218 10.27 -7.12 10.46
CA THR A 218 10.85 -6.62 11.72
C THR A 218 10.05 -7.18 12.90
N ARG A 219 10.54 -6.96 14.14
CA ARG A 219 9.76 -7.29 15.35
C ARG A 219 8.41 -6.56 15.42
N ALA A 220 8.30 -5.36 14.84
CA ALA A 220 7.04 -4.64 14.76
C ALA A 220 6.10 -5.29 13.73
N GLY A 221 6.63 -5.69 12.57
CA GLY A 221 5.88 -6.42 11.55
C GLY A 221 5.35 -7.77 12.05
N GLU A 222 6.16 -8.52 12.80
CA GLU A 222 5.74 -9.78 13.43
C GLU A 222 4.54 -9.59 14.36
N ARG A 223 4.50 -8.49 15.13
CA ARG A 223 3.34 -8.16 15.99
C ARG A 223 2.08 -7.83 15.19
N MET A 224 2.22 -7.24 14.00
CA MET A 224 1.07 -6.95 13.13
C MET A 224 0.48 -8.22 12.52
N VAL A 225 1.33 -9.15 12.07
CA VAL A 225 0.86 -10.42 11.49
C VAL A 225 0.33 -11.35 12.58
N GLY A 226 1.02 -11.43 13.73
CA GLY A 226 0.70 -12.39 14.78
C GLY A 226 1.07 -13.84 14.42
N PRO A 227 0.72 -14.81 15.28
CA PRO A 227 0.99 -16.22 15.04
C PRO A 227 0.26 -16.72 13.79
N ARG A 228 0.80 -17.77 13.15
CA ARG A 228 0.05 -18.49 12.11
C ARG A 228 -1.24 -19.00 12.74
N LEU A 229 -2.39 -18.63 12.17
CA LEU A 229 -3.65 -19.30 12.47
C LEU A 229 -3.48 -20.74 12.01
N MET A 230 -3.18 -21.66 12.94
CA MET A 230 -3.28 -23.09 12.65
C MET A 230 -4.74 -23.36 12.27
N LYS A 231 -4.97 -23.92 11.07
CA LYS A 231 -6.28 -24.46 10.71
C LYS A 231 -6.69 -25.38 11.88
N ARG A 232 -7.75 -25.04 12.61
CA ARG A 232 -8.37 -26.01 13.50
C ARG A 232 -8.77 -27.17 12.59
N GLY A 233 -8.15 -28.33 12.79
CA GLY A 233 -8.60 -29.55 12.14
C GLY A 233 -10.09 -29.69 12.47
N THR A 234 -10.90 -29.74 11.43
CA THR A 234 -12.21 -30.38 11.52
C THR A 234 -11.93 -31.85 11.81
N GLU A 235 -11.99 -32.22 13.08
CA GLU A 235 -12.41 -33.57 13.47
C GLU A 235 -13.87 -33.80 13.06
#